data_AF-A0A1G2HVV3-F1
#
_entry.id   AF-A0A1G2HVV3-F1
#
_cell.length_a   1.000
_cell.length_b   1.000
_cell.length_c   1.000
_cell.angle_alpha   90.00
_cell.angle_beta   90.00
_cell.angle_gamma   90.00
#
_symmetry.space_group_name_H-M   'P 1'
#
loop_
_entity.id
_entity.type
_entity.pdbx_description
1 polymer ?
#
loop_
_entity_poly.entity_id
_entity_poly.type
_entity_poly.pdbx_seq_one_letter_code
_entity_poly.pdbx_strand_id
1 'polypeptide(L)'
;MEIFTSSFKEKPMNEVKKGLFSLEESMPCQPRKIRIGHYFLPATLGRSEQEEAAARIISFSHQLDQWVGVSWPKIVEMMKADYEKDKASKTKLDRHNERMKVWFTQLNRHFWLCVLTFGIWALFVRKPERSTEKEEEPDMPFSGIYLFGPQHVVAGIQELLEQNMLKKVTEGEGEGAVDVLFPTPALISRIMEVQGVAA
;
A
#
# COMPACT_ATOMS: atom_id res chain seq x y z
N MET A 1 -26.85 -25.89 43.98
CA MET A 1 -26.04 -25.88 42.73
C MET A 1 -25.99 -24.45 42.26
N GLU A 2 -24.96 -23.71 42.67
CA GLU A 2 -24.73 -22.35 42.21
C GLU A 2 -23.98 -22.43 40.87
N ILE A 3 -24.61 -21.93 39.81
CA ILE A 3 -24.00 -21.82 38.50
C ILE A 3 -23.12 -20.58 38.54
N PHE A 4 -21.82 -20.77 38.73
CA PHE A 4 -20.81 -19.73 38.48
C PHE A 4 -20.77 -19.46 36.97
N THR A 5 -21.58 -18.51 36.50
CA THR A 5 -21.32 -17.84 35.22
C THR A 5 -20.16 -16.87 35.44
N SER A 6 -18.94 -17.38 35.25
CA SER A 6 -17.77 -16.54 35.11
C SER A 6 -17.94 -15.70 33.84
N SER A 7 -18.48 -14.49 34.00
CA SER A 7 -18.39 -13.43 33.01
C SER A 7 -16.93 -12.99 32.98
N PHE A 8 -16.12 -13.67 32.16
CA PHE A 8 -14.87 -13.12 31.67
C PHE A 8 -15.25 -11.92 30.79
N LYS A 9 -15.39 -10.74 31.40
CA LYS A 9 -15.28 -9.49 30.66
C LYS A 9 -13.84 -9.43 30.18
N GLU A 10 -13.61 -9.81 28.93
CA GLU A 10 -12.37 -9.45 28.25
C GLU A 10 -12.22 -7.93 28.37
N LYS A 11 -11.05 -7.51 28.86
CA LYS A 11 -10.74 -6.11 29.07
C LYS A 11 -10.77 -5.42 27.70
N PRO A 12 -11.55 -4.33 27.52
CA PRO A 12 -11.64 -3.65 26.23
C PRO A 12 -10.24 -3.18 25.82
N MET A 13 -9.92 -3.37 24.55
CA MET A 13 -8.61 -3.02 24.02
C MET A 13 -8.45 -1.50 24.01
N ASN A 14 -7.29 -1.01 24.42
CA ASN A 14 -7.06 0.43 24.48
C ASN A 14 -6.83 1.00 23.07
N GLU A 15 -7.84 1.68 22.54
CA GLU A 15 -7.77 2.36 21.23
C GLU A 15 -6.92 3.62 21.33
N VAL A 16 -5.82 3.67 20.57
CA VAL A 16 -4.87 4.79 20.61
C VAL A 16 -5.24 5.87 19.59
N LYS A 17 -5.79 5.44 18.45
CA LYS A 17 -6.39 6.26 17.39
C LYS A 17 -7.47 5.44 16.72
N LYS A 18 -8.39 6.11 16.01
CA LYS A 18 -9.48 5.44 15.29
C LYS A 18 -8.99 4.23 14.45
N GLY A 19 -9.39 3.02 14.86
CA GLY A 19 -9.04 1.75 14.23
C GLY A 19 -7.64 1.21 14.53
N LEU A 20 -6.92 1.79 15.50
CA LEU A 20 -5.57 1.41 15.93
C LEU A 20 -5.55 1.17 17.44
N PHE A 21 -5.09 -0.01 17.84
CA PHE A 21 -5.19 -0.49 19.22
C PHE A 21 -3.80 -0.74 19.80
N SER A 22 -3.57 -0.41 21.06
CA SER A 22 -2.27 -0.61 21.70
C SER A 22 -1.97 -2.10 21.81
N LEU A 23 -0.73 -2.49 21.49
CA LEU A 23 -0.24 -3.82 21.77
C LEU A 23 0.24 -3.89 23.23
N GLU A 24 -0.33 -4.80 24.04
CA GLU A 24 0.13 -5.03 25.43
C GLU A 24 1.36 -5.97 25.48
N GLU A 25 1.60 -6.76 24.42
CA GLU A 25 2.70 -7.71 24.33
C GLU A 25 4.07 -7.01 24.15
N SER A 26 5.10 -7.52 24.83
CA SER A 26 6.45 -7.00 24.71
C SER A 26 7.06 -7.40 23.36
N MET A 27 7.53 -6.40 22.61
CA MET A 27 8.10 -6.58 21.29
C MET A 27 9.64 -6.55 21.34
N PRO A 28 10.32 -7.30 20.46
CA PRO A 28 11.77 -7.48 20.51
C PRO A 28 12.55 -6.20 20.16
N CYS A 29 11.91 -5.21 19.55
CA CYS A 29 12.53 -3.94 19.20
C CYS A 29 11.51 -2.81 19.18
N GLN A 30 11.95 -1.56 19.04
CA GLN A 30 11.06 -0.44 18.71
C GLN A 30 10.69 -0.46 17.21
N PRO A 31 9.51 0.05 16.79
CA PRO A 31 9.09 0.04 15.39
C PRO A 31 10.11 0.66 14.43
N ARG A 32 10.73 1.79 14.82
CA ARG A 32 11.74 2.50 14.00
C ARG A 32 13.06 1.76 13.82
N LYS A 33 13.34 0.71 14.60
CA LYS A 33 14.56 -0.10 14.40
C LYS A 33 14.48 -0.94 13.11
N ILE A 34 13.26 -1.22 12.62
CA ILE A 34 13.04 -1.99 11.39
C ILE A 34 12.92 -1.04 10.20
N ARG A 35 13.51 -1.43 9.07
CA ARG A 35 13.42 -0.68 7.81
C ARG A 35 12.26 -1.21 6.98
N ILE A 36 11.34 -0.32 6.63
CA ILE A 36 10.17 -0.65 5.79
C ILE A 36 10.08 0.42 4.70
N GLY A 37 10.01 -0.02 3.44
CA GLY A 37 9.67 0.86 2.32
C GLY A 37 8.17 1.19 2.31
N HIS A 38 7.72 1.92 1.29
CA HIS A 38 6.28 2.11 1.12
C HIS A 38 5.62 0.77 0.74
N TYR A 39 5.02 0.11 1.73
CA TYR A 39 4.42 -1.24 1.62
C TYR A 39 5.36 -2.33 1.10
N PHE A 40 6.65 -2.19 1.40
CA PHE A 40 7.68 -3.09 0.89
C PHE A 40 8.64 -3.55 1.99
N LEU A 41 8.82 -4.87 2.09
CA LEU A 41 9.77 -5.57 2.96
C LEU A 41 10.58 -6.56 2.10
N PRO A 42 11.74 -6.16 1.54
CA PRO A 42 12.44 -6.99 0.56
C PRO A 42 12.88 -8.33 1.13
N ALA A 43 12.45 -9.43 0.51
CA ALA A 43 12.96 -10.80 0.72
C ALA A 43 13.03 -11.23 2.20
N THR A 44 12.05 -10.77 2.98
CA THR A 44 12.01 -10.96 4.44
C THR A 44 11.14 -12.15 4.84
N LEU A 45 10.01 -12.32 4.15
CA LEU A 45 9.00 -13.35 4.47
C LEU A 45 8.89 -14.41 3.36
N GLY A 46 9.60 -14.20 2.24
CA GLY A 46 9.72 -15.19 1.17
C GLY A 46 8.60 -15.14 0.14
N ARG A 47 7.47 -14.50 0.45
CA ARG A 47 6.38 -14.21 -0.48
C ARG A 47 6.02 -12.74 -0.50
N SER A 48 5.85 -12.19 -1.70
CA SER A 48 5.51 -10.77 -1.91
C SER A 48 4.22 -10.35 -1.21
N GLU A 49 3.22 -11.24 -1.19
CA GLU A 49 1.92 -11.04 -0.57
C GLU A 49 2.07 -10.78 0.94
N GLN A 50 2.86 -11.63 1.60
CA GLN A 50 3.14 -11.54 3.03
C GLN A 50 3.97 -10.29 3.34
N GLU A 51 4.96 -9.99 2.51
CA GLU A 51 5.81 -8.81 2.65
C GLU A 51 5.02 -7.51 2.57
N GLU A 52 4.14 -7.39 1.57
CA GLU A 52 3.28 -6.23 1.44
C GLU A 52 2.26 -6.14 2.60
N ALA A 53 1.61 -7.25 2.95
CA ALA A 53 0.66 -7.30 4.06
C ALA A 53 1.29 -6.88 5.40
N ALA A 54 2.44 -7.46 5.73
CA ALA A 54 3.18 -7.13 6.93
C ALA A 54 3.66 -5.67 6.91
N ALA A 55 4.19 -5.19 5.78
CA ALA A 55 4.62 -3.81 5.63
C ALA A 55 3.46 -2.82 5.85
N ARG A 56 2.28 -3.11 5.29
CA ARG A 56 1.06 -2.30 5.48
C ARG A 56 0.65 -2.23 6.94
N ILE A 57 0.59 -3.35 7.64
CA ILE A 57 0.21 -3.40 9.06
C ILE A 57 1.25 -2.68 9.93
N ILE A 58 2.54 -2.97 9.74
CA ILE A 58 3.62 -2.39 10.55
C ILE A 58 3.80 -0.89 10.27
N SER A 59 3.44 -0.40 9.07
CA SER A 59 3.56 1.02 8.73
C SER A 59 2.87 1.95 9.73
N PHE A 60 1.74 1.52 10.31
CA PHE A 60 1.05 2.28 11.36
C PHE A 60 1.87 2.37 12.65
N SER A 61 2.51 1.26 13.05
CA SER A 61 3.40 1.24 14.21
C SER A 61 4.60 2.16 13.99
N HIS A 62 5.13 2.19 12.76
CA HIS A 62 6.24 3.06 12.39
C HIS A 62 5.85 4.56 12.38
N GLN A 63 4.62 4.88 11.97
CA GLN A 63 4.08 6.26 11.99
C GLN A 63 3.85 6.79 13.41
N LEU A 64 3.46 5.91 14.33
CA LEU A 64 3.15 6.27 15.71
C LEU A 64 4.31 6.08 16.69
N ASP A 65 5.40 5.46 16.24
CA ASP A 65 6.55 5.07 17.05
C ASP A 65 6.18 4.22 18.28
N GLN A 66 5.16 3.37 18.11
CA GLN A 66 4.66 2.43 19.11
C GLN A 66 4.02 1.23 18.39
N TRP A 67 4.08 0.04 18.99
CA TRP A 67 3.45 -1.14 18.40
C TRP A 67 1.93 -1.10 18.58
N VAL A 68 1.23 -1.25 17.46
CA VAL A 68 -0.23 -1.22 17.42
C VAL A 68 -0.79 -2.37 16.59
N GLY A 69 -1.97 -2.83 16.97
CA GLY A 69 -2.85 -3.60 16.10
C GLY A 69 -3.71 -2.69 15.24
N VAL A 70 -4.13 -3.22 14.10
CA VAL A 70 -4.84 -2.48 13.06
C VAL A 70 -6.16 -3.16 12.78
N SER A 71 -7.26 -2.43 12.84
CA SER A 71 -8.57 -2.98 12.52
C SER A 71 -8.72 -3.27 11.04
N TRP A 72 -9.50 -4.30 10.72
CA TRP A 72 -9.81 -4.66 9.34
C TRP A 72 -10.41 -3.49 8.54
N PRO A 73 -11.39 -2.72 9.06
CA PRO A 73 -11.88 -1.53 8.38
C PRO A 73 -10.78 -0.51 8.05
N LYS A 74 -9.78 -0.37 8.92
CA LYS A 74 -8.66 0.56 8.69
C LYS A 74 -7.73 0.11 7.56
N ILE A 75 -7.48 -1.20 7.46
CA ILE A 75 -6.73 -1.79 6.34
C ILE A 75 -7.50 -1.61 5.04
N VAL A 76 -8.81 -1.87 5.04
CA VAL A 76 -9.67 -1.65 3.87
C VAL A 76 -9.71 -0.19 3.44
N GLU A 77 -9.79 0.75 4.39
CA GLU A 77 -9.72 2.19 4.11
C GLU A 77 -8.40 2.56 3.41
N MET A 78 -7.27 2.04 3.90
CA MET A 78 -5.96 2.23 3.26
C MET A 78 -5.96 1.70 1.82
N MET A 79 -6.41 0.45 1.60
CA MET A 79 -6.43 -0.15 0.26
C MET A 79 -7.36 0.61 -0.71
N LYS A 80 -8.49 1.11 -0.22
CA LYS A 80 -9.40 1.97 -1.02
C LYS A 80 -8.72 3.28 -1.40
N ALA A 81 -8.01 3.92 -0.47
CA ALA A 81 -7.28 5.15 -0.78
C ALA A 81 -6.21 4.93 -1.86
N ASP A 82 -5.49 3.80 -1.81
CA ASP A 82 -4.50 3.43 -2.82
C ASP A 82 -5.16 3.18 -4.19
N TYR A 83 -6.32 2.53 -4.21
CA TYR A 83 -7.08 2.28 -5.44
C TYR A 83 -7.56 3.58 -6.10
N GLU A 84 -8.08 4.54 -5.32
CA GLU A 84 -8.49 5.85 -5.86
C GLU A 84 -7.30 6.66 -6.40
N LYS A 85 -6.14 6.57 -5.76
CA LYS A 85 -4.89 7.17 -6.27
C LYS A 85 -4.47 6.56 -7.60
N ASP A 86 -4.55 5.24 -7.75
CA ASP A 86 -4.24 4.56 -9.01
C ASP A 86 -5.21 4.95 -10.12
N LYS A 87 -6.51 4.97 -9.83
CA LYS A 87 -7.54 5.42 -10.79
C LYS A 87 -7.30 6.86 -11.26
N ALA A 88 -6.96 7.76 -10.35
CA ALA A 88 -6.62 9.14 -10.68
C ALA A 88 -5.36 9.22 -11.54
N SER A 89 -4.35 8.40 -11.23
CA SER A 89 -3.07 8.34 -11.95
C SER A 89 -3.24 7.78 -13.36
N LYS A 90 -3.99 6.69 -13.54
CA LYS A 90 -4.37 6.15 -14.85
C LYS A 90 -5.10 7.18 -15.70
N THR A 91 -6.05 7.92 -15.12
CA THR A 91 -6.76 8.99 -15.83
C THR A 91 -5.83 10.14 -16.27
N LYS A 92 -4.79 10.45 -15.48
CA LYS A 92 -3.74 11.41 -15.89
C LYS A 92 -2.88 10.83 -17.02
N LEU A 93 -2.47 9.58 -16.91
CA LEU A 93 -1.65 8.88 -17.90
C LEU A 93 -2.37 8.72 -19.25
N ASP A 94 -3.65 8.36 -19.25
CA ASP A 94 -4.45 8.23 -20.46
C ASP A 94 -4.57 9.56 -21.20
N ARG A 95 -4.83 10.65 -20.46
CA ARG A 95 -4.85 12.01 -21.03
C ARG A 95 -3.49 12.41 -21.61
N HIS A 96 -2.41 12.05 -20.93
CA HIS A 96 -1.05 12.27 -21.45
C HIS A 96 -0.81 11.48 -22.75
N ASN A 97 -1.15 10.20 -22.77
CA ASN A 97 -0.99 9.32 -23.92
C ASN A 97 -1.81 9.81 -25.13
N GLU A 98 -3.05 10.27 -24.92
CA GLU A 98 -3.88 10.87 -25.96
C GLU A 98 -3.24 12.14 -26.54
N ARG A 99 -2.77 13.05 -25.68
CA ARG A 99 -2.06 14.27 -26.11
C ARG A 99 -0.81 13.93 -26.92
N MET A 100 -0.01 12.97 -26.44
CA MET A 100 1.19 12.51 -27.14
C MET A 100 0.85 11.90 -28.50
N LYS A 101 -0.21 11.08 -28.58
CA LYS A 101 -0.68 10.48 -29.84
C LYS A 101 -1.10 11.53 -30.86
N VAL A 102 -1.83 12.57 -30.43
CA VAL A 102 -2.22 13.70 -31.30
C VAL A 102 -0.98 14.44 -31.79
N TRP A 103 -0.04 14.77 -30.89
CA TRP A 103 1.19 15.46 -31.26
C TRP A 103 2.05 14.65 -32.25
N PHE A 104 2.25 13.35 -32.00
CA PHE A 104 2.96 12.47 -32.92
C PHE A 104 2.31 12.40 -34.30
N THR A 105 0.96 12.35 -34.34
CA THR A 105 0.23 12.35 -35.61
C THR A 105 0.45 13.65 -36.39
N GLN A 106 0.39 14.80 -35.72
CA GLN A 106 0.65 16.10 -36.34
C GLN A 106 2.10 16.22 -36.82
N LEU A 107 3.06 15.74 -36.02
CA LEU A 107 4.48 15.75 -36.35
C LEU A 107 4.77 14.87 -37.57
N ASN A 108 4.20 13.66 -37.61
CA ASN A 108 4.37 12.74 -38.72
C ASN A 108 3.77 13.32 -40.01
N ARG A 109 2.59 13.95 -39.94
CA ARG A 109 1.99 14.67 -41.09
C ARG A 109 2.90 15.79 -41.58
N HIS A 110 3.43 16.60 -40.67
CA HIS A 110 4.36 17.68 -41.02
C HIS A 110 5.63 17.14 -41.69
N PHE A 111 6.21 16.06 -41.14
CA PHE A 111 7.38 15.40 -41.71
C PHE A 111 7.13 14.92 -43.14
N TRP A 112 6.07 14.14 -43.37
CA TRP A 112 5.75 13.63 -44.71
C TRP A 112 5.48 14.74 -45.73
N LEU A 113 4.79 15.81 -45.34
CA LEU A 113 4.56 16.96 -46.22
C LEU A 113 5.86 17.69 -46.56
N CYS A 114 6.78 17.82 -45.60
CA CYS A 114 8.10 18.37 -45.88
C CYS A 114 8.89 17.49 -46.86
N VAL A 115 8.88 16.17 -46.64
CA VAL A 115 9.56 15.21 -47.54
C VAL A 115 8.99 15.27 -48.96
N LEU A 116 7.66 15.21 -49.11
CA LEU A 116 7.00 15.23 -50.42
C LEU A 116 7.16 16.54 -51.18
N THR A 117 7.44 17.65 -50.49
CA THR A 117 7.62 18.97 -51.09
C THR A 117 9.08 19.42 -51.13
N PHE A 118 10.04 18.50 -50.91
CA PHE A 118 11.47 18.80 -50.82
C PHE A 118 11.79 19.96 -49.86
N GLY A 119 11.05 20.04 -48.75
CA GLY A 119 11.22 21.03 -47.69
C GLY A 119 10.49 22.35 -47.91
N ILE A 120 9.89 22.60 -49.08
CA ILE A 120 9.19 23.87 -49.38
C ILE A 120 8.01 24.09 -48.41
N TRP A 121 7.29 23.02 -48.05
CA TRP A 121 6.17 23.10 -47.11
C TRP A 121 6.55 23.66 -45.73
N ALA A 122 7.77 23.41 -45.26
CA ALA A 122 8.24 23.88 -43.96
C ALA A 122 8.36 25.42 -43.89
N LEU A 123 8.51 26.09 -45.04
CA LEU A 123 8.61 27.55 -45.11
C LEU A 123 7.27 28.25 -44.85
N PHE A 124 6.16 27.55 -45.07
CA PHE A 124 4.80 28.12 -45.00
C PHE A 124 3.99 27.63 -43.79
N VAL A 125 4.44 26.57 -43.11
CA VAL A 125 3.69 25.95 -42.00
C VAL A 125 4.57 25.77 -40.78
N ARG A 126 4.10 26.28 -39.64
CA ARG A 126 4.78 26.12 -38.34
C ARG A 126 4.85 24.64 -37.96
N LYS A 127 6.03 24.23 -37.46
CA LYS A 127 6.24 22.89 -36.90
C LYS A 127 5.32 22.70 -35.68
N PRO A 128 4.69 21.52 -35.50
CA PRO A 128 3.93 21.22 -34.29
C PRO A 128 4.82 21.32 -33.06
N GLU A 129 4.42 22.12 -32.08
CA GLU A 129 5.12 22.29 -30.81
C GLU A 129 4.58 21.30 -29.78
N ARG A 130 5.48 20.78 -28.94
CA ARG A 130 5.08 19.96 -27.79
C ARG A 130 4.50 20.90 -26.73
N SER A 131 3.39 20.52 -26.10
CA SER A 131 2.86 21.26 -24.96
C SER A 131 3.91 21.29 -23.83
N THR A 132 4.26 22.48 -23.36
CA THR A 132 5.23 22.71 -22.27
C THR A 132 4.56 22.76 -20.89
N GLU A 133 3.28 22.38 -20.77
CA GLU A 133 2.68 22.15 -19.46
C GLU A 133 3.56 21.16 -18.70
N LYS A 134 4.01 21.53 -17.50
CA LYS A 134 4.75 20.62 -16.63
C LYS A 134 3.85 19.42 -16.35
N GLU A 135 4.09 18.34 -17.05
CA GLU A 135 3.45 17.07 -16.79
C GLU A 135 4.04 16.57 -15.47
N GLU A 136 3.28 16.69 -14.39
CA GLU A 136 3.59 16.01 -13.15
C GLU A 136 3.62 14.52 -13.46
N GLU A 137 4.81 13.92 -13.43
CA GLU A 137 4.92 12.47 -13.48
C GLU A 137 4.04 11.90 -12.38
N PRO A 138 3.19 10.90 -12.70
CA PRO A 138 2.35 10.28 -11.69
C PRO A 138 3.27 9.58 -10.69
N ASP A 139 3.39 10.14 -9.49
CA ASP A 139 4.04 9.52 -8.34
C ASP A 139 3.20 8.30 -7.92
N MET A 140 3.46 7.17 -8.58
CA MET A 140 2.83 5.89 -8.28
C MET A 140 3.79 5.06 -7.44
N PRO A 141 3.57 4.94 -6.12
CA PRO A 141 4.37 4.03 -5.32
C PRO A 141 4.13 2.59 -5.78
N PHE A 142 5.16 1.74 -5.75
CA PHE A 142 4.99 0.34 -6.13
C PHE A 142 4.11 -0.40 -5.10
N SER A 143 3.04 -1.07 -5.55
CA SER A 143 2.13 -1.85 -4.71
C SER A 143 1.56 -3.02 -5.53
N GLY A 144 1.56 -4.22 -4.97
CA GLY A 144 1.00 -5.43 -5.58
C GLY A 144 -0.50 -5.30 -5.83
N ILE A 145 -1.21 -4.44 -5.11
CA ILE A 145 -2.63 -4.12 -5.37
C ILE A 145 -2.84 -3.63 -6.82
N TYR A 146 -1.89 -2.91 -7.40
CA TYR A 146 -2.05 -2.35 -8.75
C TYR A 146 -1.96 -3.39 -9.86
N LEU A 147 -1.25 -4.50 -9.61
CA LEU A 147 -1.09 -5.60 -10.54
C LEU A 147 -2.09 -6.73 -10.27
N PHE A 148 -2.33 -7.02 -8.99
CA PHE A 148 -3.02 -8.24 -8.53
C PHE A 148 -4.27 -7.96 -7.72
N GLY A 149 -4.66 -6.69 -7.52
CA GLY A 149 -5.83 -6.32 -6.74
C GLY A 149 -5.68 -6.50 -5.22
N PRO A 150 -6.70 -6.10 -4.43
CA PRO A 150 -6.66 -6.17 -2.97
C PRO A 150 -6.52 -7.60 -2.43
N GLN A 151 -6.91 -8.62 -3.21
CA GLN A 151 -6.71 -10.02 -2.85
C GLN A 151 -5.25 -10.38 -2.58
N HIS A 152 -4.29 -9.66 -3.18
CA HIS A 152 -2.86 -9.83 -2.91
C HIS A 152 -2.54 -9.63 -1.42
N VAL A 153 -3.07 -8.56 -0.84
CA VAL A 153 -2.89 -8.24 0.58
C VAL A 153 -3.71 -9.19 1.45
N VAL A 154 -4.93 -9.53 1.04
CA VAL A 154 -5.79 -10.46 1.79
C VAL A 154 -5.14 -11.83 1.92
N ALA A 155 -4.58 -12.37 0.83
CA ALA A 155 -3.86 -13.64 0.84
C ALA A 155 -2.63 -13.58 1.76
N GLY A 156 -1.85 -12.50 1.67
CA GLY A 156 -0.71 -12.29 2.57
C GLY A 156 -1.11 -12.27 4.05
N ILE A 157 -2.21 -11.59 4.39
CA ILE A 157 -2.74 -11.57 5.76
C ILE A 157 -3.17 -12.97 6.22
N GLN A 158 -3.88 -13.72 5.37
CA GLN A 158 -4.31 -15.09 5.69
C GLN A 158 -3.12 -15.99 5.97
N GLU A 159 -2.11 -15.97 5.11
CA GLU A 159 -0.90 -16.78 5.28
C GLU A 159 -0.12 -16.40 6.54
N LEU A 160 -0.03 -15.11 6.86
CA LEU A 160 0.62 -14.65 8.10
C LEU A 160 -0.14 -15.08 9.36
N LEU A 161 -1.48 -15.15 9.30
CA LEU A 161 -2.30 -15.68 10.40
C LEU A 161 -2.08 -17.19 10.57
N GLU A 162 -2.05 -17.95 9.48
CA GLU A 162 -1.76 -19.39 9.49
C GLU A 162 -0.38 -19.71 10.08
N GLN A 163 0.59 -18.82 9.84
CA GLN A 163 1.96 -18.94 10.36
C GLN A 163 2.15 -18.36 11.78
N ASN A 164 1.09 -17.87 12.44
CA ASN A 164 1.16 -17.18 13.74
C ASN A 164 2.09 -15.95 13.74
N MET A 165 2.31 -15.36 12.57
CA MET A 165 3.06 -14.10 12.40
C MET A 165 2.15 -12.87 12.59
N LEU A 166 0.85 -13.05 12.41
CA LEU A 166 -0.17 -12.13 12.87
C LEU A 166 -1.06 -12.81 13.91
N LYS A 167 -1.59 -12.02 14.84
CA LYS A 167 -2.64 -12.43 15.76
C LYS A 167 -3.91 -11.63 15.46
N LYS A 168 -5.04 -12.34 15.30
CA LYS A 168 -6.35 -11.72 15.15
C LYS A 168 -7.09 -11.70 16.48
N VAL A 169 -7.61 -10.55 16.87
CA VAL A 169 -8.47 -10.36 18.05
C VAL A 169 -9.72 -9.62 17.60
N THR A 170 -10.89 -10.10 17.97
CA THR A 170 -12.15 -9.43 17.66
C THR A 170 -12.50 -8.48 18.81
N GLU A 171 -12.58 -7.18 18.54
CA GLU A 171 -12.95 -6.16 19.52
C GLU A 171 -14.44 -5.83 19.40
N GLY A 172 -15.15 -5.83 20.54
CA GLY A 172 -16.58 -5.53 20.63
C GLY A 172 -17.49 -6.75 20.55
N GLU A 173 -18.79 -6.52 20.71
CA GLU A 173 -19.83 -7.56 20.70
C GLU A 173 -20.88 -7.28 19.60
N GLY A 174 -21.43 -8.35 19.01
CA GLY A 174 -22.52 -8.26 18.04
C GLY A 174 -22.13 -7.69 16.67
N GLU A 175 -23.04 -7.00 16.00
CA GLU A 175 -22.87 -6.47 14.63
C GLU A 175 -21.79 -5.37 14.53
N GLY A 176 -21.38 -4.78 15.65
CA GLY A 176 -20.32 -3.77 15.72
C GLY A 176 -18.92 -4.33 15.94
N ALA A 177 -18.76 -5.66 16.07
CA ALA A 177 -17.49 -6.29 16.33
C ALA A 177 -16.52 -6.10 15.16
N VAL A 178 -15.26 -5.77 15.47
CA VAL A 178 -14.22 -5.54 14.47
C VAL A 178 -13.02 -6.44 14.70
N ASP A 179 -12.57 -7.10 13.64
CA ASP A 179 -11.32 -7.85 13.67
C ASP A 179 -10.13 -6.89 13.68
N VAL A 180 -9.22 -7.09 14.63
CA VAL A 180 -7.98 -6.34 14.80
C VAL A 180 -6.80 -7.29 14.62
N LEU A 181 -5.85 -6.89 13.76
CA LEU A 181 -4.65 -7.65 13.44
C LEU A 181 -3.44 -7.06 14.15
N PHE A 182 -2.76 -7.88 14.93
CA PHE A 182 -1.54 -7.53 15.65
C PHE A 182 -0.32 -8.20 15.03
N PRO A 183 0.80 -7.48 14.82
CA PRO A 183 2.08 -8.12 14.56
C PRO A 183 2.51 -8.91 15.81
N THR A 184 2.98 -10.14 15.63
CA THR A 184 3.52 -10.93 16.75
C THR A 184 5.02 -10.69 16.91
N PRO A 185 5.59 -10.98 18.09
CA PRO A 185 7.04 -10.96 18.27
C PRO A 185 7.80 -11.85 17.28
N ALA A 186 7.18 -12.96 16.85
CA ALA A 186 7.76 -13.88 15.87
C ALA A 186 7.95 -13.22 14.50
N LEU A 187 6.93 -12.49 14.01
CA LEU A 187 7.03 -11.72 12.77
C LEU A 187 8.16 -10.70 12.85
N ILE A 188 8.21 -9.94 13.94
CA ILE A 188 9.19 -8.87 14.10
C ILE A 188 10.61 -9.44 14.25
N SER A 189 10.78 -10.52 15.00
CA SER A 189 12.07 -11.22 15.12
C SER A 189 12.58 -11.72 13.77
N ARG A 190 11.68 -12.29 12.96
CA ARG A 190 12.03 -12.74 11.60
C ARG A 190 12.50 -11.58 10.72
N ILE A 191 11.82 -10.45 10.79
CA ILE A 191 12.22 -9.25 10.04
C ILE A 191 13.60 -8.75 10.51
N MET A 192 13.82 -8.68 11.82
CA MET A 192 15.10 -8.25 12.40
C MET A 192 16.26 -9.15 11.97
N GLU A 193 16.05 -10.46 11.99
CA GLU A 193 17.05 -11.47 11.59
C GLU A 193 17.52 -11.21 10.15
N VAL A 194 16.59 -11.05 9.21
CA VAL A 194 16.92 -10.82 7.79
C VAL A 194 17.56 -9.46 7.57
N GLN A 195 17.14 -8.43 8.30
CA GLN A 195 17.67 -7.07 8.17
C GLN A 195 18.99 -6.84 8.93
N GLY A 196 19.44 -7.81 9.74
CA GLY A 196 20.64 -7.67 10.57
C GLY A 196 20.48 -6.65 11.71
N VAL A 197 19.27 -6.48 12.23
CA VAL A 197 18.98 -5.58 13.36
C VAL A 197 19.25 -6.31 14.67
N ALA A 198 20.18 -5.80 15.48
CA ALA A 198 20.43 -6.33 16.82
C ALA A 198 19.23 -6.08 17.75
N ALA A 199 18.88 -7.10 18.55
CA ALA A 199 17.87 -7.02 19.59
C ALA A 199 18.15 -5.88 20.58
#